data_AF-A0A7X8YRS3-F1
#
_entry.id   AF-A0A7X8YRS3-F1
#
_cell.length_a   1.000
_cell.length_b   1.000
_cell.length_c   1.000
_cell.angle_alpha   90.00
_cell.angle_beta   90.00
_cell.angle_gamma   90.00
#
_symmetry.space_group_name_H-M   'P 1'
#
loop_
_entity.id
_entity.type
_entity.pdbx_description
1 polymer ?
#
loop_
_entity_poly.entity_id
_entity_poly.type
_entity_poly.pdbx_seq_one_letter_code
_entity_poly.pdbx_strand_id
1 'polypeptide(L)'
;MKAYNKYMDKISVSNALHQKIMSRADNTRPKRWPIIIKRYTAAFACLAVVLLGVFTIPKLTQHNITPTPGANPSVLQPESRSPITSVPNKYTLDFNRADGQAAANIYIPGHFWQELTANEIKAVFPMLKNKHNIKATANFKSDENGATLFNINAHAVSAAGLKTYIQLAPGEVMLDYVFDCETKSSDVLGTAVTAGYFETERNSKGLKNIIYFATFKLSDVAYYVELGGAEVEKEVVKNEISEIIGLLIEGGTADLDVFHPVVPELREDRLSLDEARADIDFGAYLPKEIPVGFVFEDAQRFINQEQNVLFVNWTKGMGYINWSVSLLDDDDKTRITSVDDTKNYDLALYPIPRADSVPDKLREIVGNPIFLINELTLDVVQSRTYGTTDAGDELGQRMRFSVLYEDVLVELSVKGATPEAMFDILQQIKN
;
A
#
# COMPACT_ATOMS: atom_id res chain seq x y z
N MET A 1 -20.15 -21.26 13.84
CA MET A 1 -19.73 -20.67 15.14
C MET A 1 -19.54 -21.66 16.30
N LYS A 2 -20.39 -22.69 16.50
CA LYS A 2 -20.23 -23.64 17.64
C LYS A 2 -18.87 -24.35 17.74
N ALA A 3 -18.19 -24.60 16.62
CA ALA A 3 -16.88 -25.25 16.61
C ALA A 3 -15.73 -24.34 17.04
N TYR A 4 -15.83 -23.03 16.78
CA TYR A 4 -14.82 -22.03 17.14
C TYR A 4 -14.86 -21.70 18.63
N ASN A 5 -16.07 -21.49 19.18
CA ASN A 5 -16.23 -21.23 20.62
C ASN A 5 -15.73 -22.43 21.46
N LYS A 6 -16.00 -23.66 20.99
CA LYS A 6 -15.52 -24.90 21.64
C LYS A 6 -13.99 -25.10 21.55
N TYR A 7 -13.31 -24.40 20.64
CA TYR A 7 -11.84 -24.36 20.56
C TYR A 7 -11.27 -23.34 21.55
N MET A 8 -11.86 -22.15 21.63
CA MET A 8 -11.42 -21.10 22.56
C MET A 8 -11.64 -21.46 24.03
N ASP A 9 -12.75 -22.14 24.36
CA ASP A 9 -13.05 -22.61 25.73
C ASP A 9 -12.06 -23.69 26.23
N LYS A 10 -11.21 -24.24 25.36
CA LYS A 10 -10.16 -25.20 25.73
C LYS A 10 -8.81 -24.55 26.02
N ILE A 11 -8.66 -23.25 25.76
CA ILE A 11 -7.43 -22.52 26.01
C ILE A 11 -7.49 -21.99 27.45
N SER A 12 -7.05 -22.82 28.39
CA SER A 12 -6.84 -22.43 29.78
C SER A 12 -5.38 -21.97 29.94
N VAL A 13 -5.19 -20.71 30.30
CA VAL A 13 -3.88 -20.15 30.65
C VAL A 13 -3.66 -20.41 32.14
N SER A 14 -2.52 -20.99 32.51
CA SER A 14 -2.21 -21.23 33.93
C SER A 14 -2.11 -19.91 34.70
N ASN A 15 -2.56 -19.88 35.95
CA ASN A 15 -2.47 -18.68 36.80
C ASN A 15 -1.04 -18.13 36.91
N ALA A 16 -0.03 -19.02 36.85
CA ALA A 16 1.37 -18.62 36.83
C ALA A 16 1.77 -17.87 35.54
N LEU A 17 1.28 -18.30 34.38
CA LEU A 17 1.52 -17.61 33.11
C LEU A 17 0.76 -16.27 33.06
N HIS A 18 -0.47 -16.25 33.57
CA HIS A 18 -1.27 -15.03 33.67
C HIS A 18 -0.60 -13.98 34.58
N GLN A 19 -0.13 -14.35 35.77
CA GLN A 19 0.59 -13.43 36.65
C GLN A 19 1.95 -12.99 36.10
N LYS A 20 2.64 -13.85 35.33
CA LYS A 20 3.90 -13.49 34.66
C LYS A 20 3.69 -12.47 33.53
N ILE A 21 2.53 -12.50 32.86
CA ILE A 21 2.17 -11.51 31.84
C ILE A 21 1.78 -10.19 32.50
N MET A 22 0.93 -10.21 33.53
CA MET A 22 0.49 -8.99 34.25
C MET A 22 1.63 -8.28 34.98
N SER A 23 2.55 -9.01 35.62
CA SER A 23 3.73 -8.43 36.29
C SER A 23 4.74 -7.77 35.35
N ARG A 24 4.67 -8.04 34.04
CA ARG A 24 5.46 -7.35 33.01
C ARG A 24 4.77 -6.13 32.43
N ALA A 25 3.45 -6.01 32.59
CA ALA A 25 2.68 -4.84 32.15
C ALA A 25 2.74 -3.68 33.16
N ASP A 26 2.86 -3.97 34.46
CA ASP A 26 2.91 -2.93 35.51
C ASP A 26 4.26 -2.20 35.62
N ASN A 27 5.33 -2.75 35.05
CA ASN A 27 6.67 -2.17 35.08
C ASN A 27 7.13 -1.74 33.69
N THR A 28 6.51 -0.71 33.12
CA THR A 28 7.15 0.27 32.21
C THR A 28 6.13 1.33 31.77
N ARG A 29 6.01 2.42 32.53
CA ARG A 29 5.54 3.71 31.99
C ARG A 29 6.77 4.62 31.81
N PRO A 30 7.31 4.79 30.61
CA PRO A 30 8.22 5.89 30.33
C PRO A 30 7.40 7.18 30.18
N LYS A 31 7.73 8.18 31.00
CA LYS A 31 7.34 9.59 30.78
C LYS A 31 7.68 9.99 29.35
N ARG A 32 6.70 10.42 28.56
CA ARG A 32 6.92 11.06 27.26
C ARG A 32 7.53 12.44 27.49
N TRP A 33 8.81 12.59 27.17
CA TRP A 33 9.46 13.87 26.90
C TRP A 33 9.78 13.94 25.40
N PRO A 34 9.77 15.14 24.80
CA PRO A 34 9.82 15.32 23.35
C PRO A 34 11.26 15.09 22.87
N ILE A 35 11.44 14.22 21.87
CA ILE A 35 12.75 13.98 21.26
C ILE A 35 12.80 14.70 19.92
N ILE A 36 13.42 15.88 19.97
CA ILE A 36 13.98 16.63 18.85
C ILE A 36 15.38 16.02 18.54
N ILE A 37 15.60 15.70 17.25
CA ILE A 37 16.87 15.45 16.54
C ILE A 37 17.75 14.26 16.99
N LYS A 38 17.84 13.25 16.10
CA LYS A 38 19.09 12.64 15.55
C LYS A 38 18.73 11.45 14.65
N ARG A 39 18.44 11.71 13.37
CA ARG A 39 18.28 10.67 12.33
C ARG A 39 19.53 10.62 11.46
N TYR A 40 20.57 9.96 11.96
CA TYR A 40 21.67 9.37 11.19
C TYR A 40 22.41 8.42 12.13
N THR A 41 21.98 7.15 12.16
CA THR A 41 22.76 5.96 12.60
C THR A 41 21.82 4.75 12.68
N ALA A 42 21.51 4.14 11.54
CA ALA A 42 20.97 2.78 11.49
C ALA A 42 21.56 1.97 10.32
N ALA A 43 22.75 2.35 9.87
CA ALA A 43 23.70 1.43 9.26
C ALA A 43 24.70 1.04 10.37
N PHE A 44 25.04 -0.24 10.50
CA PHE A 44 25.90 -0.87 11.54
C PHE A 44 25.22 -1.34 12.83
N ALA A 45 24.41 -2.40 12.75
CA ALA A 45 24.20 -3.29 13.91
C ALA A 45 23.81 -4.76 13.56
N CYS A 46 23.93 -5.21 12.31
CA CYS A 46 23.62 -6.60 11.92
C CYS A 46 24.82 -7.39 11.39
N LEU A 47 26.04 -7.06 11.83
CA LEU A 47 27.25 -7.81 11.44
C LEU A 47 27.97 -8.51 12.61
N ALA A 48 27.47 -8.41 13.84
CA ALA A 48 28.16 -8.93 15.03
C ALA A 48 27.51 -10.15 15.71
N VAL A 49 26.32 -10.60 15.28
CA VAL A 49 25.66 -11.78 15.87
C VAL A 49 25.86 -13.06 15.04
N VAL A 50 26.28 -12.95 13.79
CA VAL A 50 26.51 -14.11 12.90
C VAL A 50 27.88 -14.78 13.16
N LEU A 51 28.84 -14.11 13.81
CA LEU A 51 30.19 -14.65 14.02
C LEU A 51 30.42 -15.43 15.33
N LEU A 52 29.40 -15.67 16.17
CA LEU A 52 29.57 -16.44 17.41
C LEU A 52 28.54 -17.57 17.64
N GLY A 53 27.75 -17.93 16.62
CA GLY A 53 26.83 -19.08 16.67
C GLY A 53 27.37 -20.35 16.00
N VAL A 54 28.48 -20.26 15.25
CA VAL A 54 29.14 -21.42 14.64
C VAL A 54 30.17 -21.94 15.63
N PHE A 55 29.76 -22.79 16.58
CA PHE A 55 30.56 -23.86 17.20
C PHE A 55 29.71 -24.49 18.32
N THR A 56 29.04 -25.63 18.05
CA THR A 56 29.04 -26.86 18.89
C THR A 56 27.97 -27.92 18.48
N ILE A 57 28.42 -28.92 17.71
CA ILE A 57 28.10 -30.40 17.72
C ILE A 57 26.69 -30.91 17.25
N PRO A 58 26.46 -32.23 16.96
CA PRO A 58 26.70 -32.96 15.69
C PRO A 58 25.49 -33.71 15.06
N LYS A 59 25.76 -34.23 13.83
CA LYS A 59 25.16 -35.36 13.09
C LYS A 59 24.31 -36.40 13.87
N LEU A 60 23.19 -36.80 13.25
CA LEU A 60 22.52 -38.12 13.20
C LEU A 60 21.27 -37.92 12.31
N THR A 61 20.84 -38.71 11.32
CA THR A 61 20.94 -40.15 11.03
C THR A 61 20.77 -40.39 9.52
N GLN A 62 21.48 -41.38 9.00
CA GLN A 62 21.19 -42.05 7.72
C GLN A 62 19.93 -42.90 7.85
N HIS A 63 19.17 -43.12 6.75
CA HIS A 63 18.58 -44.42 6.42
C HIS A 63 18.58 -44.60 4.89
N ASN A 64 19.21 -45.70 4.46
CA ASN A 64 19.28 -46.20 3.08
C ASN A 64 17.95 -46.82 2.64
N ILE A 65 17.67 -46.85 1.33
CA ILE A 65 17.27 -48.06 0.57
C ILE A 65 17.71 -47.88 -0.91
N THR A 66 18.28 -48.95 -1.45
CA THR A 66 19.03 -49.14 -2.70
C THR A 66 18.09 -49.56 -3.87
N PRO A 67 18.49 -49.44 -5.17
CA PRO A 67 17.62 -49.56 -6.35
C PRO A 67 17.77 -50.91 -7.10
N THR A 68 16.85 -51.26 -8.03
CA THR A 68 17.09 -52.12 -9.24
C THR A 68 15.87 -52.20 -10.20
N PRO A 69 15.96 -52.73 -11.46
CA PRO A 69 15.57 -52.00 -12.69
C PRO A 69 14.64 -52.77 -13.67
N GLY A 70 14.23 -52.13 -14.78
CA GLY A 70 14.07 -52.81 -16.08
C GLY A 70 12.77 -52.62 -16.89
N ALA A 71 12.98 -52.47 -18.22
CA ALA A 71 12.11 -52.77 -19.36
C ALA A 71 11.17 -51.68 -19.96
N ASN A 72 11.60 -51.15 -21.12
CA ASN A 72 10.81 -50.65 -22.26
C ASN A 72 10.55 -51.82 -23.25
N PRO A 73 9.67 -51.79 -24.30
CA PRO A 73 9.40 -50.61 -25.16
C PRO A 73 8.01 -50.48 -25.87
N SER A 74 7.88 -49.37 -26.61
CA SER A 74 7.15 -49.20 -27.89
C SER A 74 5.64 -48.92 -27.93
N VAL A 75 5.27 -47.66 -28.22
CA VAL A 75 4.29 -47.29 -29.28
C VAL A 75 4.74 -45.95 -29.92
N LEU A 76 4.70 -45.88 -31.26
CA LEU A 76 5.12 -44.78 -32.13
C LEU A 76 3.93 -43.83 -32.50
N GLN A 77 4.17 -42.52 -32.34
CA GLN A 77 3.78 -41.35 -33.19
C GLN A 77 2.28 -40.98 -33.45
N PRO A 78 1.94 -39.70 -33.86
CA PRO A 78 2.76 -38.74 -34.60
C PRO A 78 2.85 -37.28 -34.09
N GLU A 79 3.83 -36.62 -34.71
CA GLU A 79 4.31 -35.23 -34.58
C GLU A 79 3.28 -34.18 -35.00
N SER A 80 3.23 -33.06 -34.26
CA SER A 80 2.99 -31.73 -34.81
C SER A 80 3.20 -30.66 -33.73
N ARG A 81 4.44 -30.22 -33.53
CA ARG A 81 4.70 -28.81 -33.22
C ARG A 81 6.16 -28.50 -33.53
N SER A 82 6.33 -27.55 -34.44
CA SER A 82 7.61 -26.96 -34.82
C SER A 82 8.45 -26.65 -33.58
N PRO A 83 9.76 -26.90 -33.58
CA PRO A 83 10.61 -26.42 -32.51
C PRO A 83 10.53 -24.90 -32.50
N ILE A 84 10.13 -24.33 -31.36
CA ILE A 84 10.41 -22.94 -31.06
C ILE A 84 11.93 -22.88 -30.98
N THR A 85 12.56 -22.45 -32.07
CA THR A 85 13.98 -22.14 -32.09
C THR A 85 14.16 -20.97 -31.14
N SER A 86 14.46 -21.25 -29.87
CA SER A 86 14.87 -20.24 -28.90
C SER A 86 16.17 -19.66 -29.42
N VAL A 87 16.10 -18.49 -30.05
CA VAL A 87 17.28 -17.68 -30.33
C VAL A 87 18.00 -17.52 -28.99
N PRO A 88 19.28 -17.92 -28.85
CA PRO A 88 19.98 -17.75 -27.60
C PRO A 88 19.95 -16.27 -27.20
N ASN A 89 19.57 -15.99 -25.95
CA ASN A 89 19.50 -14.62 -25.45
C ASN A 89 20.84 -13.93 -25.66
N LYS A 90 20.81 -12.72 -26.23
CA LYS A 90 21.99 -11.85 -26.37
C LYS A 90 22.68 -11.63 -25.02
N TYR A 91 21.90 -11.62 -23.94
CA TYR A 91 22.36 -11.41 -22.56
C TYR A 91 22.02 -12.62 -21.69
N THR A 92 23.04 -13.18 -21.03
CA THR A 92 22.87 -14.33 -20.13
C THR A 92 22.82 -13.86 -18.68
N LEU A 93 21.83 -14.32 -17.92
CA LEU A 93 21.66 -14.02 -16.50
C LEU A 93 21.49 -15.31 -15.69
N ASP A 94 22.12 -15.35 -14.52
CA ASP A 94 21.89 -16.32 -13.47
C ASP A 94 20.78 -15.80 -12.56
N PHE A 95 19.65 -16.51 -12.54
CA PHE A 95 18.50 -16.14 -11.72
C PHE A 95 18.49 -16.92 -10.42
N ASN A 96 18.68 -16.20 -9.31
CA ASN A 96 18.60 -16.73 -7.96
C ASN A 96 17.15 -16.92 -7.54
N ARG A 97 16.80 -18.05 -6.89
CA ARG A 97 15.44 -18.25 -6.37
C ARG A 97 15.24 -17.36 -5.14
N ALA A 98 14.18 -16.57 -5.13
CA ALA A 98 13.73 -15.84 -3.95
C ALA A 98 12.73 -16.67 -3.14
N ASP A 99 12.75 -16.48 -1.83
CA ASP A 99 11.97 -17.29 -0.88
C ASP A 99 10.83 -16.50 -0.23
N GLY A 100 10.81 -15.18 -0.40
CA GLY A 100 9.71 -14.33 0.09
C GLY A 100 9.66 -12.97 -0.59
N GLN A 101 8.51 -12.33 -0.44
CA GLN A 101 8.26 -10.96 -0.86
C GLN A 101 7.99 -10.09 0.37
N ALA A 102 8.60 -8.92 0.44
CA ALA A 102 8.38 -7.92 1.46
C ALA A 102 7.97 -6.63 0.76
N ALA A 103 6.76 -6.16 1.05
CA ALA A 103 6.29 -4.85 0.61
C ALA A 103 6.18 -3.94 1.84
N ALA A 104 6.78 -2.75 1.76
CA ALA A 104 6.61 -1.71 2.75
C ALA A 104 5.94 -0.50 2.10
N ASN A 105 4.88 0.00 2.73
CA ASN A 105 4.36 1.32 2.37
C ASN A 105 5.20 2.38 3.09
N ILE A 106 5.73 3.34 2.34
CA ILE A 106 6.59 4.39 2.85
C ILE A 106 5.89 5.72 2.66
N TYR A 107 5.59 6.39 3.77
CA TYR A 107 5.19 7.79 3.74
C TYR A 107 6.41 8.68 3.50
N ILE A 108 6.34 9.54 2.48
CA ILE A 108 7.40 10.48 2.12
C ILE A 108 6.83 11.90 2.25
N PRO A 109 7.17 12.65 3.31
CA PRO A 109 6.73 14.04 3.48
C PRO A 109 7.18 14.91 2.29
N GLY A 110 6.27 15.75 1.80
CA GLY A 110 6.52 16.62 0.65
C GLY A 110 6.70 15.86 -0.67
N HIS A 111 6.18 14.63 -0.76
CA HIS A 111 6.19 13.86 -1.99
C HIS A 111 5.27 14.46 -3.05
N PHE A 112 5.77 14.48 -4.28
CA PHE A 112 5.03 14.84 -5.47
C PHE A 112 5.65 14.12 -6.68
N TRP A 113 4.97 14.10 -7.81
CA TRP A 113 5.40 13.40 -9.00
C TRP A 113 5.06 14.12 -10.30
N GLN A 114 5.79 13.79 -11.35
CA GLN A 114 5.57 14.30 -12.70
C GLN A 114 5.72 13.18 -13.72
N GLU A 115 4.81 13.12 -14.69
CA GLU A 115 4.97 12.25 -15.85
C GLU A 115 6.15 12.73 -16.71
N LEU A 116 6.98 11.79 -17.17
CA LEU A 116 8.11 12.12 -18.03
C LEU A 116 7.64 12.52 -19.42
N THR A 117 8.19 13.61 -19.93
CA THR A 117 8.07 14.02 -21.33
C THR A 117 8.83 13.08 -22.26
N ALA A 118 8.56 13.15 -23.57
CA ALA A 118 9.28 12.34 -24.56
C ALA A 118 10.80 12.61 -24.57
N ASN A 119 11.23 13.83 -24.24
CA ASN A 119 12.65 14.17 -24.15
C ASN A 119 13.29 13.57 -22.90
N GLU A 120 12.61 13.61 -21.75
CA GLU A 120 13.08 12.98 -20.52
C GLU A 120 13.12 11.46 -20.65
N ILE A 121 12.11 10.83 -21.27
CA ILE A 121 12.15 9.40 -21.60
C ILE A 121 13.38 9.07 -22.47
N LYS A 122 13.74 9.95 -23.42
CA LYS A 122 14.95 9.76 -24.23
C LYS A 122 16.24 9.87 -23.43
N ALA A 123 16.29 10.75 -22.44
CA ALA A 123 17.44 10.94 -21.56
C ALA A 123 17.60 9.78 -20.56
N VAL A 124 16.49 9.28 -20.01
CA VAL A 124 16.47 8.23 -18.98
C VAL A 124 16.53 6.82 -19.58
N PHE A 125 15.95 6.60 -20.76
CA PHE A 125 15.84 5.29 -21.41
C PHE A 125 16.34 5.30 -22.88
N PRO A 126 17.62 5.62 -23.16
CA PRO A 126 18.08 5.95 -24.51
C PRO A 126 17.87 4.83 -25.54
N MET A 127 18.15 3.58 -25.14
CA MET A 127 18.05 2.41 -26.00
C MET A 127 16.70 1.69 -25.88
N LEU A 128 16.17 1.56 -24.66
CA LEU A 128 14.93 0.82 -24.39
C LEU A 128 13.72 1.43 -25.12
N LYS A 129 13.62 2.77 -25.19
CA LYS A 129 12.51 3.46 -25.86
C LYS A 129 12.36 3.13 -27.36
N ASN A 130 13.41 2.61 -27.98
CA ASN A 130 13.40 2.28 -29.41
C ASN A 130 12.69 0.94 -29.68
N LYS A 131 12.50 0.12 -28.64
CA LYS A 131 11.87 -1.21 -28.72
C LYS A 131 10.58 -1.32 -27.89
N HIS A 132 10.44 -0.47 -26.87
CA HIS A 132 9.31 -0.51 -25.93
C HIS A 132 8.57 0.81 -25.89
N ASN A 133 7.25 0.74 -25.71
CA ASN A 133 6.48 1.91 -25.34
C ASN A 133 6.63 2.14 -23.83
N ILE A 134 7.11 3.32 -23.43
CA ILE A 134 7.45 3.61 -22.04
C ILE A 134 6.50 4.70 -21.51
N LYS A 135 5.89 4.42 -20.37
CA LYS A 135 5.31 5.45 -19.50
C LYS A 135 6.14 5.50 -18.23
N ALA A 136 6.49 6.70 -17.79
CA ALA A 136 7.33 6.87 -16.62
C ALA A 136 6.91 8.09 -15.82
N THR A 137 7.21 8.02 -14.53
CA THR A 137 6.90 9.05 -13.54
C THR A 137 8.12 9.25 -12.66
N ALA A 138 8.58 10.50 -12.56
CA ALA A 138 9.60 10.90 -11.61
C ALA A 138 8.91 11.30 -10.30
N ASN A 139 9.35 10.71 -9.19
CA ASN A 139 8.89 11.04 -7.86
C ASN A 139 9.94 11.90 -7.18
N PHE A 140 9.49 13.01 -6.60
CA PHE A 140 10.31 13.99 -5.94
C PHE A 140 9.91 14.11 -4.48
N LYS A 141 10.84 14.63 -3.69
CA LYS A 141 10.62 15.11 -2.34
C LYS A 141 10.92 16.59 -2.29
N SER A 142 9.96 17.40 -1.85
CA SER A 142 10.15 18.83 -1.59
C SER A 142 10.34 19.09 -0.09
N ASP A 143 11.33 19.89 0.25
CA ASP A 143 11.48 20.47 1.58
C ASP A 143 12.01 21.91 1.50
N GLU A 144 12.42 22.50 2.63
CA GLU A 144 12.93 23.87 2.73
C GLU A 144 14.12 24.14 1.80
N ASN A 145 14.85 23.10 1.37
CA ASN A 145 16.00 23.21 0.48
C ASN A 145 15.66 23.02 -1.02
N GLY A 146 14.38 22.82 -1.34
CA GLY A 146 13.89 22.59 -2.70
C GLY A 146 13.50 21.14 -2.98
N ALA A 147 13.28 20.85 -4.26
CA ALA A 147 12.88 19.53 -4.74
C ALA A 147 14.09 18.66 -5.08
N THR A 148 14.05 17.40 -4.64
CA THR A 148 15.06 16.38 -4.91
C THR A 148 14.41 15.14 -5.50
N LEU A 149 15.04 14.51 -6.48
CA LEU A 149 14.55 13.27 -7.08
C LEU A 149 14.67 12.12 -6.06
N PHE A 150 13.56 11.44 -5.79
CA PHE A 150 13.52 10.26 -4.95
C PHE A 150 13.72 8.98 -5.78
N ASN A 151 12.88 8.77 -6.80
CA ASN A 151 13.01 7.66 -7.74
C ASN A 151 12.28 7.98 -9.06
N ILE A 152 12.43 7.11 -10.04
CA ILE A 152 11.61 7.07 -11.25
C ILE A 152 10.95 5.71 -11.29
N ASN A 153 9.63 5.69 -11.50
CA ASN A 153 8.87 4.47 -11.77
C ASN A 153 8.48 4.46 -13.24
N ALA A 154 8.71 3.35 -13.93
CA ALA A 154 8.39 3.21 -15.34
C ALA A 154 7.74 1.87 -15.65
N HIS A 155 6.85 1.90 -16.64
CA HIS A 155 6.25 0.74 -17.25
C HIS A 155 6.65 0.69 -18.73
N ALA A 156 7.44 -0.31 -19.09
CA ALA A 156 7.83 -0.59 -20.46
C ALA A 156 6.96 -1.70 -21.04
N VAL A 157 6.31 -1.43 -22.17
CA VAL A 157 5.45 -2.39 -22.87
C VAL A 157 6.12 -2.85 -24.15
N SER A 158 6.34 -4.15 -24.27
CA SER A 158 6.93 -4.76 -25.47
C SER A 158 5.91 -4.87 -26.60
N ALA A 159 6.38 -5.15 -27.83
CA ALA A 159 5.49 -5.41 -28.97
C ALA A 159 4.57 -6.63 -28.75
N ALA A 160 4.96 -7.56 -27.87
CA ALA A 160 4.15 -8.71 -27.47
C ALA A 160 3.14 -8.39 -26.34
N GLY A 161 3.13 -7.16 -25.83
CA GLY A 161 2.23 -6.72 -24.76
C GLY A 161 2.71 -7.06 -23.35
N LEU A 162 3.95 -7.55 -23.19
CA LEU A 162 4.55 -7.79 -21.88
C LEU A 162 4.83 -6.45 -21.20
N LYS A 163 4.44 -6.33 -19.93
CA LYS A 163 4.55 -5.09 -19.15
C LYS A 163 5.60 -5.26 -18.07
N THR A 164 6.73 -4.61 -18.25
CA THR A 164 7.86 -4.63 -17.32
C THR A 164 7.81 -3.39 -16.45
N TYR A 165 7.95 -3.58 -15.13
CA TYR A 165 8.17 -2.50 -14.19
C TYR A 165 9.66 -2.22 -14.07
N ILE A 166 10.03 -0.94 -14.07
CA ILE A 166 11.41 -0.48 -13.91
C ILE A 166 11.41 0.64 -12.89
N GLN A 167 12.27 0.54 -11.90
CA GLN A 167 12.56 1.62 -10.97
C GLN A 167 14.01 2.06 -11.11
N LEU A 168 14.24 3.37 -11.07
CA LEU A 168 15.56 3.98 -10.99
C LEU A 168 15.61 4.87 -9.76
N ALA A 169 16.75 4.91 -9.07
CA ALA A 169 16.96 5.85 -7.97
C ALA A 169 18.41 6.32 -7.90
N PRO A 170 18.66 7.57 -7.49
CA PRO A 170 19.99 8.00 -7.07
C PRO A 170 20.46 7.14 -5.89
N GLY A 171 21.65 6.54 -5.98
CA GLY A 171 22.22 5.75 -4.90
C GLY A 171 21.79 4.28 -4.91
N GLU A 172 20.66 3.96 -4.30
CA GLU A 172 20.19 2.59 -4.06
C GLU A 172 18.69 2.43 -4.36
N VAL A 173 18.31 1.24 -4.81
CA VAL A 173 16.91 0.80 -4.95
C VAL A 173 16.61 -0.28 -3.91
N MET A 174 15.39 -0.25 -3.36
CA MET A 174 14.95 -1.30 -2.45
C MET A 174 14.50 -2.51 -3.25
N LEU A 175 14.93 -3.69 -2.82
CA LEU A 175 14.49 -4.95 -3.40
C LEU A 175 13.33 -5.51 -2.56
N ASP A 176 12.21 -5.81 -3.22
CA ASP A 176 11.02 -6.36 -2.57
C ASP A 176 11.10 -7.88 -2.33
N TYR A 177 12.22 -8.52 -2.67
CA TYR A 177 12.43 -9.96 -2.55
C TYR A 177 13.57 -10.30 -1.58
N VAL A 178 13.36 -11.40 -0.84
CA VAL A 178 14.35 -11.94 0.10
C VAL A 178 14.95 -13.21 -0.48
N PHE A 179 16.28 -13.31 -0.39
CA PHE A 179 17.05 -14.51 -0.71
C PHE A 179 17.48 -15.20 0.59
N ASP A 180 17.23 -16.50 0.73
CA ASP A 180 17.70 -17.27 1.90
C ASP A 180 19.15 -17.80 1.76
N CYS A 181 19.78 -17.56 0.60
CA CYS A 181 21.15 -17.97 0.33
C CYS A 181 21.96 -16.87 -0.36
N GLU A 182 23.28 -17.06 -0.41
CA GLU A 182 24.17 -16.16 -1.16
C GLU A 182 23.76 -16.10 -2.63
N THR A 183 23.63 -14.89 -3.15
CA THR A 183 23.25 -14.66 -4.55
C THR A 183 24.45 -14.73 -5.48
N LYS A 184 24.21 -15.24 -6.68
CA LYS A 184 25.14 -15.14 -7.81
C LYS A 184 24.85 -13.88 -8.61
N SER A 185 25.89 -13.18 -9.00
CA SER A 185 25.80 -12.06 -9.95
C SER A 185 26.33 -12.49 -11.31
N SER A 186 25.71 -11.98 -12.37
CA SER A 186 26.16 -12.14 -13.75
C SER A 186 26.86 -10.87 -14.23
N ASP A 187 27.81 -11.02 -15.15
CA ASP A 187 28.39 -9.89 -15.89
C ASP A 187 27.59 -9.66 -17.18
N VAL A 188 27.00 -8.48 -17.31
CA VAL A 188 26.32 -8.03 -18.52
C VAL A 188 27.01 -6.77 -19.00
N LEU A 189 27.76 -6.88 -20.10
CA LEU A 189 28.53 -5.78 -20.69
C LEU A 189 29.46 -5.08 -19.67
N GLY A 190 30.10 -5.83 -18.77
CA GLY A 190 30.96 -5.29 -17.72
C GLY A 190 30.22 -4.76 -16.48
N THR A 191 28.90 -4.93 -16.42
CA THR A 191 28.07 -4.53 -15.28
C THR A 191 27.65 -5.76 -14.48
N ALA A 192 27.90 -5.74 -13.17
CA ALA A 192 27.41 -6.78 -12.27
C ALA A 192 25.90 -6.65 -12.09
N VAL A 193 25.16 -7.72 -12.41
CA VAL A 193 23.71 -7.81 -12.28
C VAL A 193 23.36 -8.93 -11.32
N THR A 194 22.57 -8.62 -10.29
CA THR A 194 21.98 -9.63 -9.41
C THR A 194 20.54 -9.85 -9.83
N ALA A 195 20.27 -10.99 -10.48
CA ALA A 195 18.94 -11.36 -10.95
C ALA A 195 18.32 -12.46 -10.10
N GLY A 196 16.99 -12.48 -10.04
CA GLY A 196 16.25 -13.47 -9.28
C GLY A 196 14.90 -13.82 -9.90
N TYR A 197 14.29 -14.88 -9.38
CA TYR A 197 12.94 -15.25 -9.72
C TYR A 197 12.15 -15.68 -8.47
N PHE A 198 10.85 -15.41 -8.49
CA PHE A 198 9.90 -15.82 -7.46
C PHE A 198 8.74 -16.56 -8.12
N GLU A 199 8.39 -17.72 -7.59
CA GLU A 199 7.21 -18.48 -8.01
C GLU A 199 6.09 -18.27 -7.00
N THR A 200 4.92 -17.84 -7.48
CA THR A 200 3.76 -17.69 -6.59
C THR A 200 3.21 -19.05 -6.19
N GLU A 201 2.51 -19.09 -5.06
CA GLU A 201 1.59 -20.19 -4.78
C GLU A 201 0.49 -20.27 -5.85
N ARG A 202 -0.16 -21.44 -5.94
CA ARG A 202 -1.30 -21.62 -6.82
C ARG A 202 -2.45 -20.74 -6.38
N ASN A 203 -3.01 -19.97 -7.31
CA ASN A 203 -4.25 -19.24 -7.07
C ASN A 203 -5.47 -20.18 -6.95
N SER A 204 -6.65 -19.62 -6.71
CA SER A 204 -7.91 -20.38 -6.58
C SER A 204 -8.30 -21.21 -7.81
N LYS A 205 -7.67 -20.97 -8.97
CA LYS A 205 -7.84 -21.73 -10.22
C LYS A 205 -6.71 -22.75 -10.46
N GLY A 206 -5.79 -22.92 -9.51
CA GLY A 206 -4.66 -23.83 -9.62
C GLY A 206 -3.50 -23.31 -10.48
N LEU A 207 -3.53 -22.04 -10.91
CA LEU A 207 -2.51 -21.43 -11.75
C LEU A 207 -1.43 -20.77 -10.91
N LYS A 208 -0.18 -20.84 -11.38
CA LYS A 208 0.98 -20.14 -10.81
C LYS A 208 1.45 -19.03 -11.74
N ASN A 209 2.03 -18.01 -11.14
CA ASN A 209 2.82 -17.01 -11.84
C ASN A 209 4.30 -17.18 -11.49
N ILE A 210 5.14 -16.72 -12.41
CA ILE A 210 6.57 -16.55 -12.19
C ILE A 210 6.92 -15.08 -12.38
N ILE A 211 7.71 -14.55 -11.46
CA ILE A 211 8.19 -13.17 -11.50
C ILE A 211 9.70 -13.23 -11.60
N TYR A 212 10.26 -12.60 -12.62
CA TYR A 212 11.68 -12.38 -12.73
C TYR A 212 11.99 -10.94 -12.35
N PHE A 213 13.12 -10.73 -11.69
CA PHE A 213 13.56 -9.41 -11.31
C PHE A 213 15.08 -9.30 -11.32
N ALA A 214 15.61 -8.08 -11.34
CA ALA A 214 17.04 -7.85 -11.21
C ALA A 214 17.34 -6.48 -10.62
N THR A 215 18.49 -6.40 -9.94
CA THR A 215 19.10 -5.13 -9.52
C THR A 215 20.50 -5.00 -10.11
N PHE A 216 20.85 -3.77 -10.48
CA PHE A 216 22.19 -3.40 -10.92
C PHE A 216 22.41 -1.90 -10.74
N LYS A 217 23.65 -1.44 -10.93
CA LYS A 217 24.02 -0.04 -10.78
C LYS A 217 24.87 0.40 -11.96
N LEU A 218 24.54 1.56 -12.53
CA LEU A 218 25.34 2.24 -13.54
C LEU A 218 25.80 3.57 -12.95
N SER A 219 27.11 3.69 -12.69
CA SER A 219 27.67 4.81 -11.93
C SER A 219 27.01 4.96 -10.55
N ASP A 220 26.28 6.04 -10.30
CA ASP A 220 25.56 6.35 -9.07
C ASP A 220 24.06 6.07 -9.16
N VAL A 221 23.53 5.64 -10.31
CA VAL A 221 22.12 5.33 -10.52
C VAL A 221 21.88 3.84 -10.33
N ALA A 222 21.01 3.48 -9.38
CA ALA A 222 20.58 2.11 -9.15
C ALA A 222 19.30 1.79 -9.93
N TYR A 223 19.22 0.56 -10.43
CA TYR A 223 18.13 0.06 -11.25
C TYR A 223 17.51 -1.17 -10.60
N TYR A 224 16.19 -1.23 -10.62
CA TYR A 224 15.40 -2.41 -10.34
C TYR A 224 14.48 -2.67 -11.52
N VAL A 225 14.41 -3.92 -11.98
CA VAL A 225 13.56 -4.34 -13.09
C VAL A 225 12.77 -5.55 -12.65
N GLU A 226 11.46 -5.57 -12.91
CA GLU A 226 10.57 -6.68 -12.59
C GLU A 226 9.63 -6.98 -13.76
N LEU A 227 9.49 -8.26 -14.09
CA LEU A 227 8.52 -8.74 -15.07
C LEU A 227 7.92 -10.07 -14.60
N GLY A 228 6.59 -10.06 -14.44
CA GLY A 228 5.79 -11.23 -14.09
C GLY A 228 4.96 -11.76 -15.27
N GLY A 229 4.72 -13.06 -15.26
CA GLY A 229 3.81 -13.72 -16.21
C GLY A 229 3.34 -15.08 -15.70
N ALA A 230 2.52 -15.76 -16.50
CA ALA A 230 2.10 -17.12 -16.16
C ALA A 230 3.31 -18.07 -16.15
N GLU A 231 3.35 -19.05 -15.26
CA GLU A 231 4.47 -20.03 -15.19
C GLU A 231 4.71 -20.75 -16.53
N VAL A 232 3.65 -20.97 -17.32
CA VAL A 232 3.74 -21.58 -18.66
C VAL A 232 4.48 -20.71 -19.69
N GLU A 233 4.60 -19.40 -19.44
CA GLU A 233 5.30 -18.43 -20.28
C GLU A 233 6.72 -18.14 -19.78
N LYS A 234 7.22 -18.88 -18.78
CA LYS A 234 8.49 -18.58 -18.09
C LYS A 234 9.67 -18.27 -19.02
N GLU A 235 9.84 -18.99 -20.12
CA GLU A 235 10.97 -18.77 -21.04
C GLU A 235 10.80 -17.46 -21.81
N VAL A 236 9.57 -17.09 -22.18
CA VAL A 236 9.27 -15.81 -22.83
C VAL A 236 9.53 -14.66 -21.87
N VAL A 237 9.04 -14.77 -20.64
CA VAL A 237 9.22 -13.76 -19.57
C VAL A 237 10.70 -13.60 -19.24
N LYS A 238 11.43 -14.70 -19.09
CA LYS A 238 12.88 -14.74 -18.83
C LYS A 238 13.67 -14.07 -19.95
N ASN A 239 13.34 -14.36 -21.20
CA ASN A 239 14.06 -13.79 -22.34
C ASN A 239 13.80 -12.29 -22.47
N GLU A 240 12.56 -11.85 -22.25
CA GLU A 240 12.18 -10.45 -22.29
C GLU A 240 12.91 -9.63 -21.22
N ILE A 241 12.93 -10.09 -19.97
CA ILE A 241 13.61 -9.34 -18.91
C ILE A 241 15.13 -9.28 -19.14
N SER A 242 15.75 -10.36 -19.63
CA SER A 242 17.17 -10.37 -19.99
C SER A 242 17.49 -9.36 -21.09
N GLU A 243 16.64 -9.25 -22.12
CA GLU A 243 16.79 -8.26 -23.18
C GLU A 243 16.62 -6.82 -22.64
N ILE A 244 15.63 -6.56 -21.80
CA ILE A 244 15.41 -5.23 -21.20
C ILE A 244 16.62 -4.80 -20.36
N ILE A 245 17.13 -5.68 -19.50
CA ILE A 245 18.34 -5.39 -18.68
C ILE A 245 19.53 -5.07 -19.59
N GLY A 246 19.73 -5.87 -20.64
CA GLY A 246 20.80 -5.62 -21.61
C GLY A 246 20.65 -4.30 -22.36
N LEU A 247 19.44 -3.91 -22.73
CA LEU A 247 19.15 -2.62 -23.38
C LEU A 247 19.35 -1.43 -22.44
N LEU A 248 18.99 -1.57 -21.16
CA LEU A 248 19.24 -0.53 -20.14
C LEU A 248 20.75 -0.32 -19.97
N ILE A 249 21.53 -1.39 -19.87
CA ILE A 249 23.00 -1.30 -19.72
C ILE A 249 23.66 -0.79 -21.01
N GLU A 250 23.24 -1.27 -22.19
CA GLU A 250 23.74 -0.80 -23.50
C GLU A 250 23.43 0.69 -23.74
N GLY A 251 22.34 1.20 -23.15
CA GLY A 251 21.97 2.61 -23.18
C GLY A 251 22.81 3.53 -22.30
N GLY A 252 23.61 2.97 -21.39
CA GLY A 252 24.39 3.73 -20.42
C GLY A 252 23.57 4.28 -19.25
N THR A 253 24.24 5.04 -18.38
CA THR A 253 23.61 5.66 -17.20
C THR A 253 22.52 6.63 -17.62
N ALA A 254 21.36 6.57 -16.94
CA ALA A 254 20.27 7.52 -17.12
C ALA A 254 20.73 8.94 -16.78
N ASP A 255 20.40 9.89 -17.64
CA ASP A 255 20.62 11.31 -17.38
C ASP A 255 19.48 11.83 -16.47
N LEU A 256 19.81 12.00 -15.18
CA LEU A 256 18.88 12.51 -14.17
C LEU A 256 18.92 14.04 -14.06
N ASP A 257 19.88 14.72 -14.69
CA ASP A 257 19.99 16.18 -14.69
C ASP A 257 18.98 16.84 -15.65
N VAL A 258 18.27 16.03 -16.43
CA VAL A 258 17.20 16.47 -17.32
C VAL A 258 15.98 17.06 -16.57
N PHE A 259 15.79 16.69 -15.31
CA PHE A 259 14.59 17.06 -14.55
C PHE A 259 14.63 18.48 -14.01
N HIS A 260 13.54 19.20 -14.29
CA HIS A 260 13.31 20.55 -13.78
C HIS A 260 11.93 20.61 -13.13
N PRO A 261 11.75 20.02 -11.94
CA PRO A 261 10.43 19.82 -11.36
C PRO A 261 9.78 21.15 -10.99
N VAL A 262 8.46 21.20 -11.18
CA VAL A 262 7.58 22.27 -10.71
C VAL A 262 6.87 21.73 -9.49
N VAL A 263 7.23 22.25 -8.32
CA VAL A 263 6.64 21.83 -7.04
C VAL A 263 5.18 22.31 -7.03
N PRO A 264 4.20 21.41 -6.91
CA PRO A 264 2.80 21.80 -6.76
C PRO A 264 2.59 22.44 -5.38
N GLU A 265 1.38 22.95 -5.12
CA GLU A 265 1.02 23.28 -3.75
C GLU A 265 1.02 22.01 -2.90
N LEU A 266 1.82 22.02 -1.83
CA LEU A 266 1.94 20.92 -0.88
C LEU A 266 1.79 21.50 0.52
N ARG A 267 0.93 20.87 1.33
CA ARG A 267 0.74 21.26 2.74
C ARG A 267 0.57 20.03 3.60
N GLU A 268 1.19 20.04 4.78
CA GLU A 268 1.00 19.04 5.82
C GLU A 268 1.12 19.73 7.17
N ASP A 269 0.13 20.56 7.48
CA ASP A 269 0.16 21.42 8.65
C ASP A 269 -0.64 20.78 9.78
N ARG A 270 -0.03 20.66 10.97
CA ARG A 270 -0.78 20.39 12.20
C ARG A 270 -1.31 21.72 12.73
N LEU A 271 -2.62 21.78 12.93
CA LEU A 271 -3.31 23.01 13.30
C LEU A 271 -3.88 22.92 14.71
N SER A 272 -3.94 24.06 15.40
CA SER A 272 -4.88 24.26 16.50
C SER A 272 -6.31 24.35 15.96
N LEU A 273 -7.30 24.21 16.85
CA LEU A 273 -8.71 24.33 16.45
C LEU A 273 -9.04 25.71 15.86
N ASP A 274 -8.45 26.79 16.39
CA ASP A 274 -8.69 28.14 15.89
C ASP A 274 -8.06 28.34 14.51
N GLU A 275 -6.87 27.80 14.27
CA GLU A 275 -6.24 27.81 12.94
C GLU A 275 -7.03 26.97 11.93
N ALA A 276 -7.53 25.80 12.33
CA ALA A 276 -8.37 24.96 11.46
C ALA A 276 -9.67 25.69 11.07
N ARG A 277 -10.29 26.41 12.00
CA ARG A 277 -11.49 27.23 11.73
C ARG A 277 -11.19 28.48 10.90
N ALA A 278 -9.94 28.94 10.91
CA ALA A 278 -9.48 30.05 10.11
C ALA A 278 -8.98 29.63 8.71
N ASP A 279 -8.93 28.33 8.39
CA ASP A 279 -8.59 27.85 7.06
C ASP A 279 -9.57 28.43 6.04
N ILE A 280 -9.03 29.06 5.00
CA ILE A 280 -9.80 29.86 4.05
C ILE A 280 -10.72 29.01 3.17
N ASP A 281 -10.31 27.77 2.89
CA ASP A 281 -11.04 26.87 1.99
C ASP A 281 -12.12 26.12 2.78
N PHE A 282 -11.74 25.56 3.93
CA PHE A 282 -12.56 24.55 4.60
C PHE A 282 -12.97 24.91 6.05
N GLY A 283 -12.39 25.95 6.64
CA GLY A 283 -12.65 26.31 8.03
C GLY A 283 -14.12 26.65 8.33
N ALA A 284 -14.84 27.20 7.34
CA ALA A 284 -16.27 27.53 7.45
C ALA A 284 -17.18 26.29 7.63
N TYR A 285 -16.71 25.11 7.20
CA TYR A 285 -17.44 23.85 7.26
C TYR A 285 -17.15 23.04 8.53
N LEU A 286 -16.40 23.62 9.47
CA LEU A 286 -16.17 23.02 10.77
C LEU A 286 -17.27 23.39 11.78
N PRO A 287 -17.60 22.48 12.70
CA PRO A 287 -18.56 22.76 13.76
C PRO A 287 -18.08 23.90 14.67
N LYS A 288 -18.96 24.89 14.90
CA LYS A 288 -18.72 25.98 15.88
C LYS A 288 -18.82 25.48 17.31
N GLU A 289 -19.83 24.65 17.56
CA GLU A 289 -20.07 23.98 18.83
C GLU A 289 -19.98 22.48 18.63
N ILE A 290 -19.52 21.77 19.65
CA ILE A 290 -19.36 20.31 19.64
C ILE A 290 -20.14 19.70 20.81
N PRO A 291 -20.57 18.43 20.70
CA PRO A 291 -21.36 17.78 21.74
C PRO A 291 -20.65 17.77 23.10
N VAL A 292 -21.43 17.91 24.18
CA VAL A 292 -20.89 18.06 25.53
C VAL A 292 -19.96 16.91 25.93
N GLY A 293 -18.78 17.29 26.41
CA GLY A 293 -17.75 16.38 26.93
C GLY A 293 -16.77 15.86 25.90
N PHE A 294 -16.98 16.14 24.61
CA PHE A 294 -15.92 16.00 23.62
C PHE A 294 -14.90 17.12 23.78
N VAL A 295 -13.63 16.81 23.53
CA VAL A 295 -12.53 17.77 23.57
C VAL A 295 -11.72 17.65 22.28
N PHE A 296 -11.16 18.77 21.83
CA PHE A 296 -10.28 18.79 20.66
C PHE A 296 -9.06 17.90 20.90
N GLU A 297 -8.73 17.06 19.91
CA GLU A 297 -7.54 16.20 19.93
C GLU A 297 -6.48 16.72 18.96
N ASP A 298 -6.81 16.81 17.68
CA ASP A 298 -5.93 17.35 16.64
C ASP A 298 -6.70 17.88 15.42
N ALA A 299 -5.98 18.63 14.59
CA ALA A 299 -6.40 19.01 13.26
C ALA A 299 -5.20 18.96 12.30
N GLN A 300 -5.46 18.63 11.04
CA GLN A 300 -4.45 18.59 9.99
C GLN A 300 -5.01 19.17 8.70
N ARG A 301 -4.29 20.13 8.11
CA ARG A 301 -4.51 20.57 6.73
C ARG A 301 -3.53 19.87 5.83
N PHE A 302 -4.06 19.12 4.86
CA PHE A 302 -3.26 18.31 3.95
C PHE A 302 -3.59 18.65 2.49
N ILE A 303 -2.55 18.98 1.73
CA ILE A 303 -2.60 19.19 0.28
C ILE A 303 -1.48 18.39 -0.37
N ASN A 304 -1.85 17.54 -1.31
CA ASN A 304 -0.94 16.96 -2.30
C ASN A 304 -1.64 16.93 -3.69
N GLN A 305 -1.07 16.23 -4.66
CA GLN A 305 -1.64 16.16 -6.01
C GLN A 305 -2.95 15.37 -6.12
N GLU A 306 -3.30 14.59 -5.11
CA GLU A 306 -4.50 13.75 -5.09
C GLU A 306 -5.55 14.24 -4.09
N GLN A 307 -5.13 14.94 -3.04
CA GLN A 307 -5.95 15.24 -1.88
C GLN A 307 -5.82 16.70 -1.51
N ASN A 308 -6.95 17.31 -1.22
CA ASN A 308 -7.05 18.63 -0.66
C ASN A 308 -8.09 18.57 0.46
N VAL A 309 -7.61 18.42 1.70
CA VAL A 309 -8.47 18.04 2.83
C VAL A 309 -8.08 18.75 4.12
N LEU A 310 -9.08 19.02 4.96
CA LEU A 310 -8.95 19.45 6.34
C LEU A 310 -9.56 18.40 7.26
N PHE A 311 -8.74 17.83 8.14
CA PHE A 311 -9.16 16.89 9.18
C PHE A 311 -9.22 17.57 10.53
N VAL A 312 -10.25 17.25 11.33
CA VAL A 312 -10.34 17.64 12.73
C VAL A 312 -10.94 16.49 13.54
N ASN A 313 -10.32 16.19 14.68
CA ASN A 313 -10.76 15.13 15.57
C ASN A 313 -11.09 15.67 16.96
N TRP A 314 -12.17 15.16 17.55
CA TRP A 314 -12.53 15.35 18.95
C TRP A 314 -12.76 14.01 19.63
N THR A 315 -12.39 13.90 20.91
CA THR A 315 -12.55 12.66 21.68
C THR A 315 -13.24 12.85 23.02
N LYS A 316 -13.84 11.77 23.52
CA LYS A 316 -14.48 11.65 24.83
C LYS A 316 -14.42 10.19 25.29
N GLY A 317 -13.48 9.84 26.16
CA GLY A 317 -13.28 8.43 26.55
C GLY A 317 -12.89 7.60 25.32
N MET A 318 -13.64 6.54 24.99
CA MET A 318 -13.51 5.80 23.73
C MET A 318 -14.43 6.30 22.61
N GLY A 319 -15.14 7.41 22.83
CA GLY A 319 -15.93 8.12 21.82
C GLY A 319 -15.07 9.09 21.00
N TYR A 320 -15.46 9.30 19.75
CA TYR A 320 -14.77 10.18 18.81
C TYR A 320 -15.77 10.90 17.88
N ILE A 321 -15.36 12.05 17.37
CA ILE A 321 -15.94 12.74 16.22
C ILE A 321 -14.76 13.01 15.29
N ASN A 322 -14.71 12.28 14.19
CA ASN A 322 -13.75 12.50 13.12
C ASN A 322 -14.47 13.26 12.02
N TRP A 323 -13.89 14.39 11.63
CA TRP A 323 -14.48 15.32 10.68
C TRP A 323 -13.48 15.60 9.57
N SER A 324 -13.90 15.40 8.33
CA SER A 324 -13.08 15.63 7.15
C SER A 324 -13.84 16.54 6.20
N VAL A 325 -13.17 17.59 5.72
CA VAL A 325 -13.73 18.52 4.73
C VAL A 325 -12.83 18.49 3.50
N SER A 326 -13.42 18.25 2.34
CA SER A 326 -12.75 18.26 1.04
C SER A 326 -13.68 18.77 -0.05
N LEU A 327 -13.16 18.93 -1.28
CA LEU A 327 -14.03 19.10 -2.45
C LEU A 327 -14.62 17.74 -2.87
N LEU A 328 -15.80 17.77 -3.48
CA LEU A 328 -16.44 16.61 -4.08
C LEU A 328 -15.62 16.14 -5.30
N ASP A 329 -15.18 14.88 -5.28
CA ASP A 329 -14.48 14.27 -6.42
C ASP A 329 -15.43 13.47 -7.35
N ASP A 330 -14.89 12.91 -8.43
CA ASP A 330 -15.68 12.11 -9.39
C ASP A 330 -16.11 10.75 -8.83
N ASP A 331 -15.31 10.15 -7.93
CA ASP A 331 -15.60 8.84 -7.33
C ASP A 331 -16.72 8.96 -6.29
N ASP A 332 -16.76 10.08 -5.56
CA ASP A 332 -17.77 10.46 -4.59
C ASP A 332 -19.19 10.53 -5.20
N LYS A 333 -19.29 10.95 -6.47
CA LYS A 333 -20.59 11.13 -7.14
C LYS A 333 -21.45 9.87 -7.15
N THR A 334 -20.81 8.70 -7.13
CA THR A 334 -21.49 7.41 -7.09
C THR A 334 -22.20 7.13 -5.75
N ARG A 335 -21.82 7.84 -4.69
CA ARG A 335 -22.35 7.71 -3.33
C ARG A 335 -23.43 8.74 -2.98
N ILE A 336 -23.68 9.71 -3.86
CA ILE A 336 -24.78 10.67 -3.70
C ILE A 336 -26.11 9.93 -3.78
N THR A 337 -26.93 10.09 -2.74
CA THR A 337 -28.22 9.41 -2.62
C THR A 337 -29.33 10.37 -2.21
N SER A 338 -30.52 10.13 -2.74
CA SER A 338 -31.74 10.73 -2.22
C SER A 338 -32.12 10.09 -0.88
N VAL A 339 -32.79 10.87 -0.03
CA VAL A 339 -33.39 10.40 1.22
C VAL A 339 -34.56 9.43 1.02
N ASP A 340 -35.14 9.36 -0.18
CA ASP A 340 -36.18 8.38 -0.50
C ASP A 340 -35.60 6.97 -0.79
N ASP A 341 -34.31 6.89 -1.13
CA ASP A 341 -33.61 5.64 -1.46
C ASP A 341 -33.06 4.94 -0.20
N THR A 342 -33.96 4.55 0.70
CA THR A 342 -33.61 3.94 2.01
C THR A 342 -32.64 2.76 1.93
N LYS A 343 -32.71 1.96 0.86
CA LYS A 343 -31.76 0.86 0.60
C LYS A 343 -30.29 1.31 0.57
N ASN A 344 -30.02 2.56 0.23
CA ASN A 344 -28.66 3.07 0.09
C ASN A 344 -28.05 3.47 1.44
N TYR A 345 -28.85 3.59 2.50
CA TYR A 345 -28.34 4.19 3.73
C TYR A 345 -28.96 3.64 5.03
N ASP A 346 -30.21 3.18 5.03
CA ASP A 346 -30.88 2.73 6.25
C ASP A 346 -30.25 1.44 6.79
N LEU A 347 -29.60 1.55 7.94
CA LEU A 347 -28.88 0.44 8.56
C LEU A 347 -29.81 -0.58 9.19
N ALA A 348 -31.09 -0.25 9.43
CA ALA A 348 -32.08 -1.21 9.93
C ALA A 348 -32.37 -2.32 8.91
N LEU A 349 -32.17 -2.05 7.62
CA LEU A 349 -32.30 -3.02 6.54
C LEU A 349 -31.16 -4.05 6.51
N TYR A 350 -30.05 -3.79 7.21
CA TYR A 350 -28.82 -4.56 7.12
C TYR A 350 -28.29 -5.00 8.49
N PRO A 351 -28.73 -6.18 8.99
CA PRO A 351 -28.26 -6.74 10.26
C PRO A 351 -26.74 -6.93 10.30
N ILE A 352 -26.14 -6.79 11.49
CA ILE A 352 -24.71 -7.08 11.70
C ILE A 352 -24.51 -8.62 11.67
N PRO A 353 -23.46 -9.16 10.99
CA PRO A 353 -22.37 -8.45 10.31
C PRO A 353 -22.75 -7.91 8.93
N ARG A 354 -22.45 -6.64 8.68
CA ARG A 354 -22.80 -5.94 7.43
C ARG A 354 -22.09 -6.46 6.19
N ALA A 355 -20.95 -7.13 6.37
CA ALA A 355 -20.27 -7.81 5.27
C ALA A 355 -21.17 -8.88 4.60
N ASP A 356 -22.04 -9.52 5.39
CA ASP A 356 -22.92 -10.59 4.93
C ASP A 356 -24.31 -10.08 4.52
N SER A 357 -24.81 -9.02 5.16
CA SER A 357 -26.17 -8.52 4.91
C SER A 357 -26.26 -7.46 3.82
N VAL A 358 -25.21 -6.66 3.59
CA VAL A 358 -25.20 -5.62 2.56
C VAL A 358 -24.80 -6.24 1.21
N PRO A 359 -25.64 -6.13 0.16
CA PRO A 359 -25.28 -6.61 -1.17
C PRO A 359 -24.00 -5.96 -1.69
N ASP A 360 -23.14 -6.73 -2.39
CA ASP A 360 -21.84 -6.26 -2.89
C ASP A 360 -21.92 -4.90 -3.61
N LYS A 361 -22.93 -4.72 -4.48
CA LYS A 361 -23.14 -3.51 -5.27
C LYS A 361 -23.57 -2.28 -4.44
N LEU A 362 -24.01 -2.48 -3.20
CA LEU A 362 -24.46 -1.42 -2.30
C LEU A 362 -23.44 -1.13 -1.19
N ARG A 363 -22.37 -1.93 -1.05
CA ARG A 363 -21.43 -1.80 0.08
C ARG A 363 -20.79 -0.43 0.19
N GLU A 364 -20.41 0.15 -0.95
CA GLU A 364 -19.78 1.46 -1.03
C GLU A 364 -20.72 2.57 -0.54
N ILE A 365 -21.91 2.67 -1.16
CA ILE A 365 -22.90 3.70 -0.81
C ILE A 365 -23.49 3.51 0.59
N VAL A 366 -23.77 2.27 1.03
CA VAL A 366 -24.25 1.99 2.39
C VAL A 366 -23.16 2.26 3.43
N GLY A 367 -21.89 2.09 3.06
CA GLY A 367 -20.74 2.36 3.92
C GLY A 367 -20.61 3.84 4.28
N ASN A 368 -20.69 4.72 3.27
CA ASN A 368 -20.60 6.16 3.43
C ASN A 368 -21.50 6.88 2.41
N PRO A 369 -22.82 6.97 2.65
CA PRO A 369 -23.74 7.67 1.75
C PRO A 369 -23.49 9.18 1.82
N ILE A 370 -23.66 9.87 0.69
CA ILE A 370 -23.58 11.34 0.61
C ILE A 370 -24.99 11.89 0.47
N PHE A 371 -25.40 12.72 1.41
CA PHE A 371 -26.68 13.45 1.35
C PHE A 371 -26.44 14.90 0.96
N LEU A 372 -27.34 15.47 0.16
CA LEU A 372 -27.38 16.91 -0.03
C LEU A 372 -27.90 17.57 1.26
N ILE A 373 -27.26 18.65 1.70
CA ILE A 373 -27.65 19.33 2.95
C ILE A 373 -29.13 19.75 2.97
N ASN A 374 -29.69 20.14 1.83
CA ASN A 374 -31.09 20.55 1.69
C ASN A 374 -32.10 19.39 1.80
N GLU A 375 -31.65 18.15 1.65
CA GLU A 375 -32.48 16.95 1.80
C GLU A 375 -32.30 16.29 3.17
N LEU A 376 -31.21 16.60 3.89
CA LEU A 376 -30.88 15.94 5.15
C LEU A 376 -31.95 16.20 6.23
N THR A 377 -32.47 15.12 6.82
CA THR A 377 -33.43 15.16 7.93
C THR A 377 -32.91 14.41 9.16
N LEU A 378 -33.50 14.70 10.32
CA LEU A 378 -33.17 13.98 11.56
C LEU A 378 -33.43 12.46 11.42
N ASP A 379 -34.53 12.08 10.78
CA ASP A 379 -34.89 10.66 10.56
C ASP A 379 -33.80 9.94 9.77
N VAL A 380 -33.22 10.59 8.76
CA VAL A 380 -32.09 10.04 7.97
C VAL A 380 -30.86 9.82 8.85
N VAL A 381 -30.51 10.80 9.70
CA VAL A 381 -29.38 10.67 10.63
C VAL A 381 -29.63 9.53 11.64
N GLN A 382 -30.86 9.38 12.11
CA GLN A 382 -31.25 8.29 13.01
C GLN A 382 -31.15 6.92 12.31
N SER A 383 -31.59 6.78 11.05
CA SER A 383 -31.42 5.55 10.24
C SER A 383 -29.96 5.19 9.97
N ARG A 384 -29.04 6.17 10.02
CA ARG A 384 -27.58 5.97 9.96
C ARG A 384 -26.93 5.64 11.30
N THR A 385 -27.71 5.66 12.38
CA THR A 385 -27.21 5.46 13.72
C THR A 385 -27.38 4.01 14.16
N TYR A 386 -26.34 3.43 14.76
CA TYR A 386 -26.38 2.07 15.31
C TYR A 386 -25.57 1.96 16.60
N GLY A 387 -25.89 0.95 17.41
CA GLY A 387 -25.12 0.57 18.59
C GLY A 387 -24.52 -0.82 18.45
N THR A 388 -23.48 -1.12 19.24
CA THR A 388 -22.97 -2.47 19.45
C THR A 388 -22.92 -2.74 20.96
N THR A 389 -22.98 -4.02 21.33
CA THR A 389 -22.92 -4.47 22.74
C THR A 389 -21.71 -5.37 22.97
N ASP A 390 -20.63 -5.16 22.22
CA ASP A 390 -19.45 -6.01 22.26
C ASP A 390 -18.72 -5.84 23.59
N ALA A 391 -18.32 -6.96 24.20
CA ALA A 391 -17.62 -6.95 25.48
C ALA A 391 -16.26 -6.26 25.34
N GLY A 392 -16.04 -5.19 26.12
CA GLY A 392 -14.81 -4.38 26.09
C GLY A 392 -14.92 -3.12 25.24
N ASP A 393 -16.05 -2.90 24.56
CA ASP A 393 -16.35 -1.63 23.90
C ASP A 393 -17.24 -0.75 24.79
N GLU A 394 -17.06 0.57 24.71
CA GLU A 394 -17.94 1.52 25.38
C GLU A 394 -19.29 1.59 24.65
N LEU A 395 -20.37 1.60 25.44
CA LEU A 395 -21.72 1.85 24.92
C LEU A 395 -21.76 3.24 24.27
N GLY A 396 -22.30 3.30 23.06
CA GLY A 396 -22.40 4.54 22.33
C GLY A 396 -23.06 4.35 20.97
N GLN A 397 -23.81 5.36 20.56
CA GLN A 397 -24.31 5.47 19.19
C GLN A 397 -23.14 5.72 18.24
N ARG A 398 -23.17 5.05 17.09
CA ARG A 398 -22.21 5.18 16.00
C ARG A 398 -22.92 5.61 14.74
N MET A 399 -22.32 6.51 13.99
CA MET A 399 -22.81 6.93 12.68
C MET A 399 -21.63 7.27 11.76
N ARG A 400 -21.80 6.99 10.48
CA ARG A 400 -20.87 7.41 9.42
C ARG A 400 -21.68 7.72 8.17
N PHE A 401 -21.50 8.91 7.64
CA PHE A 401 -22.07 9.38 6.38
C PHE A 401 -21.36 10.68 6.00
N SER A 402 -21.64 11.17 4.80
CA SER A 402 -21.16 12.47 4.35
C SER A 402 -22.32 13.38 3.97
N VAL A 403 -22.07 14.69 4.02
CA VAL A 403 -23.02 15.73 3.65
C VAL A 403 -22.36 16.67 2.65
N LEU A 404 -23.05 16.93 1.55
CA LEU A 404 -22.58 17.81 0.49
C LEU A 404 -23.21 19.20 0.63
N TYR A 405 -22.34 20.20 0.73
CA TYR A 405 -22.65 21.62 0.77
C TYR A 405 -22.13 22.25 -0.52
N GLU A 406 -22.99 22.37 -1.54
CA GLU A 406 -22.58 22.75 -2.90
C GLU A 406 -21.54 21.77 -3.49
N ASP A 407 -20.28 22.17 -3.57
CA ASP A 407 -19.14 21.35 -4.01
C ASP A 407 -18.23 20.90 -2.86
N VAL A 408 -18.54 21.29 -1.62
CA VAL A 408 -17.77 20.92 -0.43
C VAL A 408 -18.38 19.71 0.27
N LEU A 409 -17.60 18.64 0.37
CA LEU A 409 -17.95 17.40 1.03
C LEU A 409 -17.49 17.41 2.48
N VAL A 410 -18.42 17.17 3.40
CA VAL A 410 -18.16 16.95 4.81
C VAL A 410 -18.39 15.48 5.14
N GLU A 411 -17.33 14.73 5.40
CA GLU A 411 -17.42 13.36 5.93
C GLU A 411 -17.32 13.37 7.46
N LEU A 412 -18.22 12.64 8.12
CA LEU A 412 -18.17 12.42 9.56
C LEU A 412 -18.17 10.93 9.92
N SER A 413 -17.38 10.60 10.92
CA SER A 413 -17.43 9.31 11.61
C SER A 413 -17.49 9.56 13.11
N VAL A 414 -18.55 9.09 13.75
CA VAL A 414 -18.88 9.49 15.12
C VAL A 414 -19.18 8.28 15.98
N LYS A 415 -18.69 8.31 17.22
CA LYS A 415 -19.03 7.40 18.30
C LYS A 415 -19.26 8.19 19.59
N GLY A 416 -20.44 8.04 20.18
CA GLY A 416 -20.77 8.59 21.50
C GLY A 416 -21.48 9.96 21.51
N ALA A 417 -21.79 10.53 20.34
CA ALA A 417 -22.69 11.67 20.21
C ALA A 417 -24.07 11.21 19.69
N THR A 418 -25.12 11.96 20.03
CA THR A 418 -26.49 11.64 19.62
C THR A 418 -26.80 12.12 18.20
N PRO A 419 -27.70 11.45 17.46
CA PRO A 419 -28.09 11.89 16.12
C PRO A 419 -28.68 13.30 16.11
N GLU A 420 -29.40 13.70 17.15
CA GLU A 420 -29.97 15.05 17.27
C GLU A 420 -28.88 16.11 17.33
N ALA A 421 -27.87 15.91 18.19
CA ALA A 421 -26.77 16.86 18.32
C ALA A 421 -25.96 16.98 17.03
N MET A 422 -25.72 15.85 16.34
CA MET A 422 -25.00 15.87 15.06
C MET A 422 -25.83 16.51 13.94
N PHE A 423 -27.14 16.26 13.89
CA PHE A 423 -28.03 16.90 12.95
C PHE A 423 -28.05 18.43 13.16
N ASP A 424 -28.21 18.90 14.39
CA ASP A 424 -28.20 20.33 14.71
C ASP A 424 -26.88 21.00 14.31
N ILE A 425 -25.74 20.31 14.54
CA ILE A 425 -24.42 20.80 14.13
C ILE A 425 -24.33 20.94 12.61
N LEU A 426 -24.76 19.92 11.86
CA LEU A 426 -24.72 19.94 10.40
C LEU A 426 -25.60 21.08 9.83
N GLN A 427 -26.79 21.30 10.41
CA GLN A 427 -27.68 22.39 9.99
C GLN A 427 -27.12 23.80 10.30
N GLN A 428 -26.17 23.92 11.22
CA GLN A 428 -25.55 25.20 11.58
C GLN A 428 -24.39 25.60 10.67
N ILE A 429 -23.88 24.67 9.86
CA ILE A 429 -22.88 24.96 8.84
C ILE A 429 -23.59 25.76 7.76
N LYS A 430 -23.37 27.06 7.79
CA LYS A 430 -23.94 27.99 6.82
C LYS A 430 -22.95 28.16 5.68
N ASN A 431 -23.44 27.87 4.47
CA ASN A 431 -22.88 28.41 3.23
C ASN A 431 -23.10 29.93 3.17
#